data_AF-A0A952R9T6-F1
#
_entry.id   AF-A0A952R9T6-F1
#
_cell.length_a   1.000
_cell.length_b   1.000
_cell.length_c   1.000
_cell.angle_alpha   90.00
_cell.angle_beta   90.00
_cell.angle_gamma   90.00
#
_symmetry.space_group_name_H-M   'P 1'
#
loop_
_entity.id
_entity.type
_entity.pdbx_description
1 polymer ?
#
loop_
_entity_poly.entity_id
_entity_poly.type
_entity_poly.pdbx_seq_one_letter_code
_entity_poly.pdbx_strand_id
1 'polypeptide(L)'
;MQSPPETHPAPSRWLRLRWFGERYAVAHLVAYPPGVVAAFASIPLALRLRGDEVLRVGPDGASYELMQRFAELFQLDPTSAAQTELVVVYTLKVALVTLVFPHLTALPWALAAARRPAEPALGEREPELERRRRWFMVSMLGLTALWVVVGVIGWVWVLTL
;
A
#
# COMPACT_ATOMS: atom_id res chain seq x y z
N MET A 1 24.73 -48.11 -2.37
CA MET A 1 23.63 -47.78 -1.45
C MET A 1 23.57 -46.27 -1.33
N GLN A 2 22.49 -45.62 -1.79
CA GLN A 2 22.26 -44.20 -1.51
C GLN A 2 21.80 -44.09 -0.05
N SER A 3 22.46 -43.23 0.74
CA SER A 3 21.99 -42.89 2.08
C SER A 3 20.55 -42.35 1.99
N PRO A 4 19.67 -42.70 2.94
CA PRO A 4 18.32 -42.14 2.95
C PRO A 4 18.41 -40.60 2.99
N PRO A 5 17.48 -39.89 2.31
CA PRO A 5 17.48 -38.43 2.34
C PRO A 5 17.40 -37.97 3.80
N GLU A 6 18.39 -37.20 4.23
CA GLU A 6 18.40 -36.58 5.55
C GLU A 6 17.14 -35.71 5.66
N THR A 7 16.17 -36.17 6.44
CA THR A 7 14.98 -35.41 6.74
C THR A 7 15.39 -34.29 7.69
N HIS A 8 15.70 -33.12 7.13
CA HIS A 8 15.94 -31.93 7.94
C HIS A 8 14.74 -31.68 8.85
N PRO A 9 14.96 -31.42 10.15
CA PRO A 9 13.88 -31.18 11.08
C PRO A 9 13.10 -29.93 10.67
N ALA A 10 11.78 -29.98 10.84
CA ALA A 10 10.94 -28.81 10.66
C ALA A 10 11.40 -27.68 11.61
N PRO A 11 11.43 -26.42 11.14
CA PRO A 11 11.86 -25.29 11.96
C PRO A 11 10.97 -25.13 13.20
N SER A 12 11.54 -24.65 14.31
CA SER A 12 10.77 -24.36 15.52
C SER A 12 9.67 -23.32 15.26
N ARG A 13 8.59 -23.34 16.06
CA ARG A 13 7.49 -22.37 15.92
C ARG A 13 7.99 -20.92 15.95
N TRP A 14 8.93 -20.62 16.84
CA TRP A 14 9.52 -19.28 16.95
C TRP A 14 10.28 -18.88 15.68
N LEU A 15 11.07 -19.79 15.11
CA LEU A 15 11.83 -19.53 13.89
C LEU A 15 10.92 -19.27 12.68
N ARG A 16 9.82 -20.04 12.55
CA ARG A 16 8.78 -19.81 11.54
C ARG A 16 8.14 -18.43 11.67
N LEU A 17 7.78 -18.04 12.89
CA LEU A 17 7.19 -16.73 13.18
C LEU A 17 8.16 -15.59 12.86
N ARG A 18 9.44 -15.75 13.21
CA ARG A 18 10.48 -14.79 12.87
C ARG A 18 10.63 -14.62 11.37
N TRP A 19 10.76 -15.70 10.62
CA TRP A 19 10.91 -15.63 9.15
C TRP A 19 9.69 -15.05 8.45
N PHE A 20 8.49 -15.36 8.94
CA PHE A 20 7.27 -14.70 8.48
C PHE A 20 7.34 -13.19 8.77
N GLY A 21 7.60 -12.83 10.02
CA GLY A 21 7.61 -11.45 10.50
C GLY A 21 8.62 -10.57 9.76
N GLU A 22 9.83 -11.07 9.50
CA GLU A 22 10.84 -10.32 8.74
C GLU A 22 10.35 -9.95 7.33
N ARG A 23 9.61 -10.84 6.65
CA ARG A 23 9.16 -10.62 5.26
C ARG A 23 7.94 -9.71 5.24
N TYR A 24 7.06 -9.88 6.23
CA TYR A 24 5.90 -9.02 6.41
C TYR A 24 6.30 -7.58 6.82
N ALA A 25 7.37 -7.42 7.59
CA ALA A 25 7.95 -6.11 7.92
C ALA A 25 8.55 -5.43 6.69
N VAL A 26 9.27 -6.17 5.84
CA VAL A 26 9.74 -5.63 4.55
C VAL A 26 8.57 -5.19 3.67
N ALA A 27 7.50 -6.00 3.61
CA ALA A 27 6.31 -5.63 2.85
C ALA A 27 5.63 -4.35 3.35
N HIS A 28 5.59 -4.14 4.67
CA HIS A 28 5.11 -2.88 5.26
C HIS A 28 5.91 -1.67 4.75
N LEU A 29 7.25 -1.78 4.77
CA LEU A 29 8.11 -0.67 4.30
C LEU A 29 7.91 -0.40 2.80
N VAL A 30 7.78 -1.46 2.00
CA VAL A 30 7.53 -1.36 0.55
C VAL A 30 6.13 -0.83 0.24
N ALA A 31 5.17 -0.93 1.16
CA ALA A 31 3.82 -0.42 0.97
C ALA A 31 3.75 1.13 1.02
N TYR A 32 4.68 1.79 1.71
CA TYR A 32 4.63 3.25 1.88
C TYR A 32 4.76 4.03 0.57
N PRO A 33 5.77 3.80 -0.30
CA PRO A 33 5.88 4.56 -1.53
C PRO A 33 4.65 4.44 -2.45
N PRO A 34 4.10 3.24 -2.75
CA PRO A 34 2.84 3.12 -3.50
C PRO A 34 1.68 3.85 -2.83
N GLY A 35 1.53 3.76 -1.49
CA GLY A 35 0.48 4.45 -0.75
C GLY A 35 0.57 5.97 -0.87
N VAL A 36 1.78 6.53 -0.77
CA VAL A 36 2.03 7.97 -0.95
C VAL A 36 1.70 8.40 -2.38
N VAL A 37 2.22 7.69 -3.39
CA VAL A 37 1.95 8.01 -4.80
C VAL A 37 0.46 7.94 -5.11
N ALA A 38 -0.24 6.91 -4.59
CA ALA A 38 -1.69 6.78 -4.75
C ALA A 38 -2.45 7.94 -4.11
N ALA A 39 -2.02 8.40 -2.92
CA ALA A 39 -2.65 9.54 -2.26
C ALA A 39 -2.58 10.79 -3.15
N PHE A 40 -1.39 11.15 -3.65
CA PHE A 40 -1.22 12.29 -4.56
C PHE A 40 -1.96 12.13 -5.89
N ALA A 41 -1.93 10.93 -6.47
CA ALA A 41 -2.61 10.63 -7.72
C ALA A 41 -4.15 10.68 -7.59
N SER A 42 -4.68 10.39 -6.41
CA SER A 42 -6.11 10.33 -6.16
C SER A 42 -6.78 11.69 -6.00
N ILE A 43 -6.03 12.77 -5.73
CA ILE A 43 -6.56 14.14 -5.61
C ILE A 43 -7.28 14.59 -6.89
N PRO A 44 -6.64 14.60 -8.08
CA PRO A 44 -7.32 14.98 -9.32
C PRO A 44 -8.47 14.02 -9.66
N LEU A 45 -8.35 12.74 -9.30
CA LEU A 45 -9.43 11.76 -9.47
C LEU A 45 -10.64 12.09 -8.58
N ALA A 46 -10.41 12.51 -7.33
CA ALA A 46 -11.45 12.96 -6.41
C ALA A 46 -12.17 14.19 -6.97
N LEU A 47 -11.42 15.18 -7.46
CA LEU A 47 -11.99 16.37 -8.10
C LEU A 47 -12.79 16.02 -9.35
N ARG A 48 -12.30 15.07 -10.17
CA ARG A 48 -12.98 14.64 -11.39
C ARG A 48 -14.29 13.88 -11.12
N LEU A 49 -14.30 13.03 -10.10
CA LEU A 49 -15.43 12.13 -9.80
C LEU A 49 -16.43 12.74 -8.83
N ARG A 50 -16.00 13.64 -7.95
CA ARG A 50 -16.82 14.29 -6.92
C ARG A 50 -16.94 15.80 -7.12
N GLY A 51 -16.54 16.34 -8.27
CA GLY A 51 -16.53 17.79 -8.52
C GLY A 51 -17.85 18.47 -8.20
N ASP A 52 -18.98 17.91 -8.65
CA ASP A 52 -20.31 18.46 -8.35
C ASP A 52 -20.63 18.48 -6.86
N GLU A 53 -20.20 17.47 -6.11
CA GLU A 53 -20.40 17.38 -4.67
C GLU A 53 -19.53 18.39 -3.93
N VAL A 54 -18.26 18.52 -4.35
CA VAL A 54 -17.32 19.52 -3.84
C VAL A 54 -17.87 20.93 -4.07
N LEU A 55 -18.40 21.23 -5.26
CA LEU A 55 -18.92 22.56 -5.56
C LEU A 55 -20.23 22.90 -4.84
N ARG A 56 -20.99 21.88 -4.40
CA ARG A 56 -22.29 22.07 -3.72
C ARG A 56 -22.20 22.05 -2.20
N VAL A 57 -21.06 21.65 -1.63
CA VAL A 57 -20.92 21.58 -0.18
C VAL A 57 -20.93 22.98 0.43
N GLY A 58 -21.69 23.16 1.51
CA GLY A 58 -21.80 24.42 2.24
C GLY A 58 -20.86 24.50 3.45
N PRO A 59 -20.93 25.58 4.23
CA PRO A 59 -20.03 25.85 5.37
C PRO A 59 -20.15 24.83 6.51
N ASP A 60 -21.30 24.17 6.65
CA ASP A 60 -21.54 23.15 7.69
C ASP A 60 -21.13 21.73 7.25
N GLY A 61 -20.50 21.57 6.07
CA GLY A 61 -20.20 20.27 5.49
C GLY A 61 -18.97 19.56 6.07
N ALA A 62 -18.11 20.26 6.82
CA ALA A 62 -16.93 19.66 7.43
C ALA A 62 -17.29 18.94 8.74
N SER A 63 -17.22 17.61 8.73
CA SER A 63 -17.66 16.75 9.83
C SER A 63 -16.54 16.26 10.73
N TYR A 64 -15.29 16.24 10.25
CA TYR A 64 -14.16 15.73 11.02
C TYR A 64 -13.47 16.82 11.83
N GLU A 65 -13.33 16.62 13.14
CA GLU A 65 -12.60 17.52 14.05
C GLU A 65 -11.16 17.80 13.57
N LEU A 66 -10.51 16.79 12.99
CA LEU A 66 -9.17 16.97 12.40
C LEU A 66 -9.18 17.98 11.25
N MET A 67 -10.23 17.99 10.42
CA MET A 67 -10.34 18.95 9.32
C MET A 67 -10.66 20.35 9.82
N GLN A 68 -11.44 20.48 10.89
CA GLN A 68 -11.69 21.77 11.54
C GLN A 68 -10.39 22.36 12.10
N ARG A 69 -9.58 21.56 12.82
CA ARG A 69 -8.26 22.00 13.30
C ARG A 69 -7.31 22.34 12.16
N PHE A 70 -7.34 21.59 11.06
CA PHE A 70 -6.54 21.89 9.87
C PHE A 70 -7.00 23.21 9.24
N ALA A 71 -8.30 23.43 9.11
CA ALA A 71 -8.86 24.67 8.60
C ALA A 71 -8.44 25.88 9.47
N GLU A 72 -8.43 25.74 10.79
CA GLU A 72 -7.93 26.77 11.70
C GLU A 72 -6.43 27.06 11.48
N LEU A 73 -5.61 26.01 11.41
CA LEU A 73 -4.15 26.13 11.21
C LEU A 73 -3.79 26.80 9.88
N PHE A 74 -4.55 26.52 8.83
CA PHE A 74 -4.33 27.05 7.48
C PHE A 74 -5.25 28.23 7.12
N GLN A 75 -6.05 28.72 8.08
CA GLN A 75 -7.00 29.82 7.92
C GLN A 75 -7.96 29.63 6.72
N LEU A 76 -8.44 28.39 6.52
CA LEU A 76 -9.43 28.09 5.49
C LEU A 76 -10.82 28.58 5.92
N ASP A 77 -11.59 29.12 5.00
CA ASP A 77 -13.00 29.37 5.24
C ASP A 77 -13.76 28.04 5.40
N PRO A 78 -14.93 28.03 6.08
CA PRO A 78 -15.67 26.81 6.36
C PRO A 78 -16.06 26.00 5.10
N THR A 79 -16.31 26.68 3.98
CA THR A 79 -16.66 26.00 2.72
C THR A 79 -15.44 25.32 2.15
N SER A 80 -14.28 26.00 2.09
CA SER A 80 -13.02 25.40 1.65
C SER A 80 -12.59 24.23 2.54
N ALA A 81 -12.85 24.30 3.85
CA ALA A 81 -12.62 23.20 4.78
C ALA A 81 -13.47 21.97 4.42
N ALA A 82 -14.77 22.15 4.19
CA ALA A 82 -15.69 21.09 3.81
C ALA A 82 -15.33 20.46 2.45
N GLN A 83 -14.93 21.30 1.47
CA GLN A 83 -14.46 20.84 0.16
C GLN A 83 -13.18 20.00 0.29
N THR A 84 -12.23 20.46 1.09
CA THR A 84 -10.98 19.74 1.38
C THR A 84 -11.27 18.41 2.05
N GLU A 85 -12.23 18.35 2.99
CA GLU A 85 -12.65 17.11 3.64
C GLU A 85 -13.08 16.05 2.62
N LEU A 86 -13.93 16.40 1.66
CA LEU A 86 -14.42 15.46 0.66
C LEU A 86 -13.31 14.85 -0.20
N VAL A 87 -12.31 15.66 -0.55
CA VAL A 87 -11.13 15.23 -1.31
C VAL A 87 -10.23 14.35 -0.44
N VAL A 88 -9.97 14.75 0.80
CA VAL A 88 -9.12 13.99 1.75
C VAL A 88 -9.74 12.64 2.08
N VAL A 89 -11.05 12.57 2.34
CA VAL A 89 -11.75 11.30 2.62
C VAL A 89 -11.63 10.34 1.43
N TYR A 90 -11.79 10.83 0.21
CA TYR A 90 -11.60 10.02 -0.99
C TYR A 90 -10.15 9.53 -1.09
N THR A 91 -9.20 10.44 -0.89
CA THR A 91 -7.76 10.16 -0.92
C THR A 91 -7.36 9.10 0.10
N LEU A 92 -7.87 9.19 1.32
CA LEU A 92 -7.65 8.20 2.38
C LEU A 92 -8.18 6.82 2.02
N LYS A 93 -9.37 6.75 1.40
CA LYS A 93 -9.93 5.46 0.92
C LYS A 93 -9.02 4.83 -0.13
N VAL A 94 -8.56 5.60 -1.11
CA VAL A 94 -7.64 5.12 -2.15
C VAL A 94 -6.30 4.67 -1.57
N ALA A 95 -5.73 5.47 -0.66
CA ALA A 95 -4.49 5.12 0.02
C ALA A 95 -4.64 3.83 0.84
N LEU A 96 -5.75 3.67 1.58
CA LEU A 96 -6.02 2.47 2.37
C LEU A 96 -6.14 1.22 1.47
N VAL A 97 -6.91 1.28 0.39
CA VAL A 97 -7.04 0.17 -0.57
C VAL A 97 -5.68 -0.17 -1.18
N THR A 98 -4.91 0.85 -1.53
CA THR A 98 -3.56 0.68 -2.08
C THR A 98 -2.62 0.05 -1.07
N LEU A 99 -2.69 0.42 0.22
CA LEU A 99 -1.87 -0.16 1.27
C LEU A 99 -2.24 -1.62 1.56
N VAL A 100 -3.52 -2.01 1.46
CA VAL A 100 -3.94 -3.41 1.68
C VAL A 100 -3.29 -4.36 0.65
N PHE A 101 -3.13 -3.93 -0.59
CA PHE A 101 -2.63 -4.80 -1.67
C PHE A 101 -1.19 -5.34 -1.46
N PRO A 102 -0.17 -4.52 -1.11
CA PRO A 102 1.16 -4.99 -0.69
C PRO A 102 1.13 -6.05 0.41
N HIS A 103 0.26 -5.89 1.41
CA HIS A 103 0.15 -6.84 2.51
C HIS A 103 -0.37 -8.19 2.02
N LEU A 104 -1.45 -8.18 1.21
CA LEU A 104 -2.02 -9.40 0.64
C LEU A 104 -1.04 -10.11 -0.29
N THR A 105 -0.35 -9.35 -1.15
CA THR A 105 0.62 -9.91 -2.10
C THR A 105 1.91 -10.40 -1.44
N ALA A 106 2.23 -9.93 -0.23
CA ALA A 106 3.37 -10.43 0.55
C ALA A 106 3.07 -11.73 1.32
N LEU A 107 1.80 -12.05 1.61
CA LEU A 107 1.43 -13.27 2.36
C LEU A 107 2.00 -14.55 1.75
N PRO A 108 1.91 -14.80 0.42
CA PRO A 108 2.51 -15.99 -0.17
C PRO A 108 4.02 -16.07 0.06
N TRP A 109 4.73 -14.94 -0.01
CA TRP A 109 6.18 -14.87 0.21
C TRP A 109 6.54 -15.11 1.67
N ALA A 110 5.83 -14.47 2.61
CA ALA A 110 6.04 -14.64 4.04
C ALA A 110 5.70 -16.07 4.52
N LEU A 111 4.62 -16.66 4.01
CA LEU A 111 4.23 -18.05 4.32
C LEU A 111 5.24 -19.07 3.78
N ALA A 112 5.79 -18.84 2.58
CA ALA A 112 6.86 -19.68 2.05
C ALA A 112 8.12 -19.58 2.91
N ALA A 113 8.47 -18.38 3.39
CA ALA A 113 9.58 -18.20 4.32
C ALA A 113 9.37 -18.95 5.64
N ALA A 114 8.15 -19.01 6.16
CA ALA A 114 7.81 -19.72 7.38
C ALA A 114 7.88 -21.25 7.25
N ARG A 115 7.84 -21.80 6.03
CA ARG A 115 7.85 -23.25 5.76
C ARG A 115 9.24 -23.80 5.42
N ARG A 116 10.26 -22.94 5.46
CA ARG A 116 11.64 -23.32 5.11
C ARG A 116 12.21 -24.37 6.07
N PRO A 117 13.12 -25.25 5.61
CA PRO A 117 13.88 -26.12 6.51
C PRO A 117 14.72 -25.29 7.50
N ALA A 118 14.93 -25.81 8.72
CA ALA A 118 15.73 -25.14 9.76
C ALA A 118 17.20 -24.91 9.36
N GLU A 119 17.77 -25.86 8.63
CA GLU A 119 19.09 -25.77 8.04
C GLU A 119 18.91 -25.80 6.52
N PRO A 120 19.04 -24.66 5.82
CA PRO A 120 19.23 -24.74 4.39
C PRO A 120 20.56 -25.47 4.15
N ALA A 121 20.56 -26.52 3.33
CA ALA A 121 21.80 -27.05 2.76
C ALA A 121 22.59 -25.84 2.23
N LEU A 122 23.80 -25.64 2.76
CA LEU A 122 24.59 -24.42 2.56
C LEU A 122 24.61 -24.00 1.08
N GLY A 123 23.95 -22.89 0.76
CA GLY A 123 23.98 -22.27 -0.56
C GLY A 123 22.83 -22.60 -1.51
N GLU A 124 21.87 -23.46 -1.15
CA GLU A 124 20.70 -23.69 -2.02
C GLU A 124 19.74 -22.48 -1.99
N ARG A 125 19.69 -21.76 -3.13
CA ARG A 125 18.60 -20.82 -3.39
C ARG A 125 17.31 -21.60 -3.46
N GLU A 126 16.40 -21.41 -2.51
CA GLU A 126 15.06 -21.98 -2.65
C GLU A 126 14.31 -21.27 -3.80
N PRO A 127 14.06 -21.98 -4.91
CA PRO A 127 13.49 -21.37 -6.11
C PRO A 127 12.06 -20.89 -5.87
N GLU A 128 11.33 -21.51 -4.95
CA GLU A 128 9.96 -21.13 -4.62
C GLU A 128 9.89 -19.79 -3.87
N LEU A 129 10.76 -19.56 -2.87
CA LEU A 129 10.78 -18.28 -2.16
C LEU A 129 11.15 -17.13 -3.11
N GLU A 130 12.18 -17.33 -3.93
CA GLU A 130 12.64 -16.29 -4.85
C GLU A 130 11.57 -15.98 -5.93
N ARG A 131 10.86 -17.00 -6.41
CA ARG A 131 9.71 -16.81 -7.32
C ARG A 131 8.63 -15.94 -6.67
N ARG A 132 8.26 -16.23 -5.42
CA ARG A 132 7.22 -15.47 -4.69
C ARG A 132 7.68 -14.05 -4.37
N ARG A 133 8.95 -13.86 -4.00
CA ARG A 133 9.57 -12.53 -3.83
C ARG A 133 9.53 -11.73 -5.14
N ARG A 134 9.93 -12.34 -6.26
CA ARG A 134 9.90 -11.69 -7.57
C ARG A 134 8.50 -11.28 -7.96
N TRP A 135 7.51 -12.15 -7.72
CA TRP A 135 6.11 -11.83 -7.98
C TRP A 135 5.62 -10.64 -7.14
N PHE A 136 5.96 -10.61 -5.84
CA PHE A 136 5.69 -9.47 -4.96
C PHE A 136 6.32 -8.19 -5.53
N MET A 137 7.62 -8.20 -5.85
CA MET A 137 8.33 -7.03 -6.38
C MET A 137 7.73 -6.52 -7.69
N VAL A 138 7.41 -7.41 -8.64
CA VAL A 138 6.77 -7.05 -9.92
C VAL A 138 5.39 -6.43 -9.67
N SER A 139 4.63 -6.98 -8.73
CA SER A 139 3.31 -6.45 -8.36
C SER A 139 3.42 -5.04 -7.77
N MET A 140 4.44 -4.78 -6.95
CA MET A 140 4.68 -3.45 -6.37
C MET A 140 5.09 -2.43 -7.44
N LEU A 141 6.00 -2.80 -8.34
CA LEU A 141 6.38 -1.95 -9.46
C LEU A 141 5.19 -1.64 -10.37
N GLY A 142 4.37 -2.65 -10.68
CA GLY A 142 3.15 -2.47 -11.48
C GLY A 142 2.14 -1.55 -10.80
N LEU A 143 1.92 -1.71 -9.49
CA LEU A 143 1.03 -0.86 -8.71
C LEU A 143 1.53 0.60 -8.65
N THR A 144 2.83 0.80 -8.43
CA THR A 144 3.43 2.14 -8.45
C THR A 144 3.30 2.78 -9.82
N ALA A 145 3.65 2.07 -10.90
CA ALA A 145 3.54 2.57 -12.26
C ALA A 145 2.10 2.95 -12.62
N LEU A 146 1.12 2.13 -12.22
CA LEU A 146 -0.30 2.43 -12.38
C LEU A 146 -0.66 3.78 -11.74
N TRP A 147 -0.31 3.99 -10.46
CA TRP A 147 -0.63 5.23 -9.77
C TRP A 147 0.13 6.43 -10.31
N VAL A 148 1.37 6.27 -10.78
CA VAL A 148 2.09 7.34 -11.48
C VAL A 148 1.34 7.75 -12.74
N VAL A 149 0.92 6.80 -13.58
CA VAL A 149 0.18 7.10 -14.82
C VAL A 149 -1.16 7.78 -14.51
N VAL A 150 -1.93 7.25 -13.55
CA VAL A 150 -3.20 7.86 -13.10
C VAL A 150 -2.96 9.28 -12.60
N GLY A 151 -1.92 9.48 -11.80
CA GLY A 151 -1.55 10.79 -11.27
C GLY A 151 -1.18 11.77 -12.38
N VAL A 152 -0.29 11.39 -13.30
CA VAL A 152 0.12 12.25 -14.43
C VAL A 152 -1.08 12.66 -15.27
N ILE A 153 -1.93 11.69 -15.67
CA ILE A 153 -3.13 11.98 -16.47
C ILE A 153 -4.08 12.90 -15.70
N GLY A 154 -4.33 12.61 -14.42
CA GLY A 154 -5.23 13.40 -13.58
C GLY A 154 -4.75 14.83 -13.38
N TRP A 155 -3.47 15.02 -13.08
CA TRP A 155 -2.89 16.35 -12.87
C TRP A 155 -2.80 17.15 -14.17
N VAL A 156 -2.46 16.51 -15.31
CA VAL A 156 -2.53 17.18 -16.62
C VAL A 156 -3.95 17.67 -16.88
N TRP A 157 -4.98 16.85 -16.63
CA TRP A 157 -6.37 17.26 -16.77
C TRP A 157 -6.67 18.51 -15.91
N VAL A 158 -6.35 18.49 -14.61
CA VAL A 158 -6.57 19.64 -13.71
C VAL A 158 -5.88 20.92 -14.20
N LEU A 159 -4.64 20.82 -14.70
CA LEU A 159 -3.87 21.98 -15.15
C LEU A 159 -4.32 22.53 -16.51
N THR A 160 -5.17 21.81 -17.24
CA THR A 160 -5.70 22.21 -18.56
C THR A 160 -7.15 22.69 -18.52
N LEU A 161 -7.78 22.67 -17.33
CA LEU A 161 -9.07 23.33 -17.07
C LEU A 161 -8.88 24.84 -16.92
#